data_AF-A0A6L4YFM1-F1
#
_entry.id   AF-A0A6L4YFM1-F1
#
_cell.length_a   1.000
_cell.length_b   1.000
_cell.length_c   1.000
_cell.angle_alpha   90.00
_cell.angle_beta   90.00
_cell.angle_gamma   90.00
#
_symmetry.space_group_name_H-M   'P 1'
#
loop_
_entity.id
_entity.type
_entity.pdbx_description
1 polymer ?
#
loop_
_entity_poly.entity_id
_entity_poly.type
_entity_poly.pdbx_seq_one_letter_code
_entity_poly.pdbx_strand_id
1 'polypeptide(L)'
;MKGSFKPFRQELVQVVDLDERGWFKSHVENQNGRTVFSFSNEDGNTGWPSEDGLWLVEDGFMRHGRDTGGLLEYLKNAGIAKPTATLRVEG
;
A
#
# COMPACT_ATOMS: atom_id res chain seq x y z
N MET A 1 -3.94 9.10 39.25
CA MET A 1 -3.33 8.15 38.29
C MET A 1 -3.20 8.87 36.95
N LYS A 2 -1.98 9.13 36.45
CA LYS A 2 -1.78 9.61 35.07
C LYS A 2 -1.73 8.37 34.17
N GLY A 3 -2.86 8.02 33.58
CA GLY A 3 -2.88 7.02 32.51
C GLY A 3 -2.11 7.58 31.33
N SER A 4 -0.95 6.98 31.01
CA SER A 4 -0.24 7.29 29.77
C SER A 4 -1.12 6.84 28.61
N PHE A 5 -1.75 7.81 27.92
CA PHE A 5 -2.51 7.54 26.71
C PHE A 5 -1.51 7.14 25.63
N LYS A 6 -1.31 5.84 25.41
CA LYS A 6 -0.60 5.39 24.21
C LYS A 6 -1.55 5.66 23.04
N PRO A 7 -1.22 6.57 22.10
CA PRO A 7 -2.06 6.77 20.95
C PRO A 7 -2.17 5.43 20.21
N PHE A 8 -3.40 5.04 19.87
CA PHE A 8 -3.63 3.83 19.11
C PHE A 8 -2.95 3.97 17.75
N ARG A 9 -1.89 3.19 17.54
CA ARG A 9 -1.13 3.16 16.30
C ARG A 9 -1.83 2.21 15.34
N GLN A 10 -2.18 2.71 14.16
CA GLN A 10 -2.74 1.87 13.11
C GLN A 10 -1.60 1.06 12.47
N GLU A 11 -1.71 -0.26 12.56
CA GLU A 11 -0.80 -1.17 11.89
C GLU A 11 -1.39 -1.58 10.54
N LEU A 12 -0.58 -1.43 9.50
CA LEU A 12 -0.90 -1.77 8.13
C LEU A 12 0.12 -2.77 7.60
N VAL A 13 -0.34 -3.63 6.70
CA VAL A 13 0.49 -4.62 6.01
C VAL A 13 0.29 -4.46 4.52
N GLN A 14 1.35 -4.18 3.77
CA GLN A 14 1.36 -4.32 2.32
C GLN A 14 1.62 -5.79 2.01
N VAL A 15 0.65 -6.48 1.41
CA VAL A 15 0.80 -7.82 0.87
C VAL A 15 1.16 -7.69 -0.61
N VAL A 16 2.23 -8.35 -1.03
CA VAL A 16 2.67 -8.39 -2.44
C VAL A 16 2.31 -9.74 -3.03
N ASP A 17 1.31 -9.74 -3.89
CA ASP A 17 0.86 -10.89 -4.65
C ASP A 17 1.47 -10.80 -6.05
N LEU A 18 2.54 -11.54 -6.29
CA LEU A 18 2.99 -11.77 -7.66
C LEU A 18 2.08 -12.84 -8.26
N ASP A 19 1.42 -12.53 -9.36
CA ASP A 19 0.74 -13.59 -10.10
C ASP A 19 1.74 -14.45 -10.88
N GLU A 20 1.30 -15.63 -11.32
CA GLU A 20 2.14 -16.61 -12.02
C GLU A 20 2.73 -16.07 -13.34
N ARG A 21 2.25 -14.93 -13.83
CA ARG A 21 2.70 -14.26 -15.06
C ARG A 21 3.74 -13.18 -14.78
N GLY A 22 4.10 -12.97 -13.52
CA GLY A 22 5.03 -11.94 -13.08
C GLY A 22 4.41 -10.55 -13.00
N TRP A 23 3.08 -10.44 -12.99
CA TRP A 23 2.42 -9.15 -12.83
C TRP A 23 2.41 -8.76 -11.35
N PHE A 24 2.67 -7.49 -11.10
CA PHE A 24 2.74 -6.96 -9.76
C PHE A 24 1.34 -6.63 -9.28
N LYS A 25 0.85 -7.35 -8.27
CA LYS A 25 -0.37 -7.02 -7.53
C LYS A 25 -0.02 -6.83 -6.08
N SER A 26 -0.65 -5.85 -5.45
CA SER A 26 -0.44 -5.60 -4.05
C SER A 26 -1.65 -4.95 -3.43
N HIS A 27 -1.89 -5.27 -2.18
CA HIS A 27 -2.92 -4.60 -1.37
C HIS A 27 -2.40 -4.31 0.02
N VAL A 28 -3.08 -3.38 0.68
CA VAL A 28 -2.77 -2.96 2.04
C VAL A 28 -3.92 -3.37 2.93
N GLU A 29 -3.61 -4.16 3.95
CA GLU A 29 -4.56 -4.61 4.96
C GLU A 29 -4.40 -3.80 6.24
N ASN A 30 -5.50 -3.62 6.96
CA ASN A 30 -5.46 -3.16 8.35
C ASN A 30 -5.34 -4.33 9.32
N GLN A 31 -5.17 -4.02 10.61
CA GLN A 31 -5.07 -4.99 11.70
C GLN A 31 -6.21 -6.03 11.83
N ASN A 32 -7.35 -5.83 11.14
CA ASN A 32 -8.46 -6.78 11.11
C ASN A 32 -8.42 -7.68 9.85
N GLY A 33 -7.35 -7.63 9.04
CA GLY A 33 -7.23 -8.34 7.77
C GLY A 33 -8.09 -7.75 6.65
N ARG A 34 -8.61 -6.53 6.80
CA ARG A 34 -9.41 -5.88 5.76
C ARG A 34 -8.53 -5.06 4.84
N THR A 35 -8.64 -5.29 3.54
CA THR A 35 -8.05 -4.45 2.49
C THR A 35 -8.59 -3.02 2.57
N VAL A 36 -7.70 -2.05 2.71
CA VAL A 36 -7.99 -0.62 2.70
C VAL A 36 -7.51 0.08 1.43
N PHE A 37 -6.62 -0.56 0.68
CA PHE A 37 -6.09 -0.04 -0.57
C PHE A 37 -5.51 -1.18 -1.42
N SER A 38 -5.59 -1.09 -2.75
CA SER A 38 -5.04 -2.09 -3.67
C SER A 38 -4.53 -1.42 -4.93
N PHE A 39 -3.47 -1.96 -5.49
CA PHE A 39 -2.85 -1.47 -6.71
C PHE A 39 -2.16 -2.60 -7.46
N SER A 40 -2.17 -2.51 -8.78
CA SER A 40 -1.41 -3.40 -9.65
C SER A 40 -0.81 -2.60 -10.79
N ASN A 41 0.13 -3.20 -11.51
CA ASN A 41 0.58 -2.67 -12.79
C ASN A 41 -0.29 -3.15 -13.95
N GLU A 42 -1.48 -3.73 -13.70
CA GLU A 42 -2.40 -4.11 -14.77
C GLU A 42 -3.19 -2.89 -15.25
N ASP A 43 -3.33 -2.77 -16.56
CA ASP A 43 -4.27 -1.87 -17.20
C ASP A 43 -5.70 -2.33 -16.90
N GLY A 44 -6.51 -1.41 -16.37
CA GLY A 44 -7.87 -1.72 -15.93
C GLY A 44 -8.87 -2.04 -17.04
N ASN A 45 -8.54 -1.77 -18.30
CA ASN A 45 -9.41 -2.04 -19.45
C ASN A 45 -9.11 -3.38 -20.12
N THR A 46 -7.85 -3.79 -20.10
CA THR A 46 -7.33 -4.93 -20.86
C THR A 46 -6.91 -6.08 -19.95
N GLY A 47 -6.59 -5.80 -18.68
CA GLY A 47 -6.04 -6.76 -17.73
C GLY A 47 -4.63 -7.21 -18.08
N TRP A 48 -3.93 -6.51 -18.96
CA TRP A 48 -2.51 -6.74 -19.27
C TRP A 48 -1.64 -5.75 -18.51
N PRO A 49 -0.32 -5.98 -18.35
CA PRO A 49 0.56 -4.99 -17.77
C PRO A 49 0.47 -3.67 -18.53
N SER A 50 0.23 -2.60 -17.80
CA SER A 50 0.32 -1.25 -18.31
C SER A 50 1.72 -1.02 -18.89
N GLU A 51 1.79 -0.42 -20.09
CA GLU A 51 3.05 0.04 -20.67
C GLU A 51 3.69 1.14 -19.83
N ASP A 52 2.86 1.94 -19.15
CA ASP A 52 3.26 2.98 -18.20
C ASP A 52 3.67 2.38 -16.84
N GLY A 53 3.52 1.08 -16.62
CA GLY A 53 3.91 0.44 -15.37
C GLY A 53 2.98 0.73 -14.20
N LEU A 54 3.54 0.85 -12.99
CA LEU A 54 2.75 1.05 -11.77
C LEU A 54 2.48 2.55 -11.57
N TRP A 55 1.21 2.95 -11.62
CA TRP A 55 0.80 4.36 -11.53
C TRP A 55 1.34 5.11 -10.30
N LEU A 56 1.47 4.45 -9.14
CA LEU A 56 2.06 5.06 -7.94
C LEU A 56 3.53 5.44 -8.11
N VAL A 57 4.24 4.73 -9.00
CA VAL A 57 5.63 5.04 -9.35
C VAL A 57 5.67 6.19 -10.35
N GLU A 58 4.84 6.13 -11.38
CA GLU A 58 4.76 7.16 -12.42
C GLU A 58 4.35 8.53 -11.86
N ASP A 59 3.39 8.54 -10.93
CA ASP A 59 2.94 9.76 -10.24
C ASP A 59 3.95 10.26 -9.18
N GLY A 60 5.06 9.55 -8.98
CA GLY A 60 6.13 9.94 -8.06
C GLY A 60 5.84 9.70 -6.58
N PHE A 61 4.76 8.98 -6.24
CA PHE A 61 4.45 8.60 -4.86
C PHE A 61 5.35 7.48 -4.33
N MET A 62 5.81 6.58 -5.21
CA MET A 62 6.67 5.45 -4.89
C MET A 62 7.90 5.43 -5.81
N ARG A 63 9.04 4.96 -5.32
CA ARG A 63 10.25 4.77 -6.17
C ARG A 63 10.22 3.47 -6.98
N HIS A 64 9.52 2.47 -6.49
CA HIS A 64 9.33 1.13 -7.08
C HIS A 64 8.20 0.41 -6.33
N GLY A 65 7.66 -0.71 -6.85
CA GLY A 65 6.46 -1.38 -6.27
C GLY A 65 6.53 -1.81 -4.80
N ARG A 66 7.72 -1.94 -4.21
CA ARG A 66 7.93 -2.28 -2.78
C ARG A 66 8.34 -1.07 -1.91
N ASP A 67 8.17 0.15 -2.38
CA ASP A 67 8.50 1.36 -1.61
C ASP A 67 7.45 1.62 -0.53
N THR A 68 7.62 0.99 0.64
CA THR A 68 6.71 1.14 1.78
C THR A 68 6.73 2.54 2.38
N GLY A 69 7.81 3.30 2.21
CA GLY A 69 7.91 4.68 2.68
C GLY A 69 7.00 5.59 1.88
N GLY A 70 7.16 5.58 0.55
CA GLY A 70 6.33 6.34 -0.38
C GLY A 70 4.85 5.94 -0.32
N LEU A 71 4.57 4.63 -0.27
CA LEU A 71 3.21 4.13 -0.11
C LEU A 71 2.55 4.60 1.18
N LEU A 72 3.25 4.53 2.33
CA LEU A 72 2.70 4.98 3.60
C LEU A 72 2.42 6.49 3.60
N GLU A 73 3.30 7.29 3.00
CA GLU A 73 3.09 8.73 2.87
C GLU A 73 1.88 9.04 1.99
N TYR A 74 1.76 8.39 0.84
CA TYR A 74 0.59 8.50 -0.03
C TYR A 74 -0.70 8.16 0.73
N LEU A 75 -0.75 7.03 1.43
CA LEU A 75 -1.95 6.60 2.16
C LEU A 75 -2.36 7.59 3.25
N LYS A 76 -1.38 8.24 3.91
CA LYS A 76 -1.65 9.29 4.90
C LYS A 76 -2.23 10.54 4.24
N ASN A 77 -1.62 10.99 3.15
CA ASN A 77 -2.05 12.17 2.41
C ASN A 77 -3.44 11.98 1.77
N ALA A 78 -3.74 10.76 1.31
CA ALA A 78 -5.05 10.39 0.77
C ALA A 78 -6.14 10.19 1.86
N GLY A 79 -5.79 10.26 3.14
CA GLY A 79 -6.73 10.05 4.25
C GLY A 79 -7.13 8.59 4.50
N ILE A 80 -6.45 7.63 3.85
CA ILE A 80 -6.69 6.19 4.01
C ILE A 80 -6.03 5.67 5.29
N ALA A 81 -4.85 6.20 5.63
CA ALA A 81 -4.10 5.85 6.83
C ALA A 81 -4.04 7.02 7.81
N LYS A 82 -4.06 6.72 9.11
CA LYS A 82 -3.83 7.73 10.15
C LYS A 82 -2.41 8.30 10.06
N PRO A 83 -2.18 9.56 10.48
CA PRO A 83 -0.82 10.12 10.51
C PRO A 83 0.18 9.29 11.34
N THR A 84 -0.31 8.62 12.38
CA THR A 84 0.46 7.72 13.24
C THR A 84 0.60 6.31 12.70
N ALA A 85 -0.02 5.98 11.56
CA ALA A 85 0.02 4.66 10.99
C ALA A 85 1.44 4.25 10.59
N THR A 86 1.68 2.94 10.62
CA THR A 86 2.89 2.34 10.07
C THR A 86 2.59 1.15 9.21
N LEU A 87 3.45 0.96 8.23
CA LEU A 87 3.33 -0.05 7.20
C LEU A 87 4.55 -0.96 7.27
N ARG A 88 4.29 -2.27 7.18
CA ARG A 88 5.30 -3.29 6.89
C ARG A 88 4.91 -4.02 5.61
N VAL A 89 5.86 -4.70 4.99
CA VAL A 89 5.60 -5.51 3.79
C VAL A 89 5.62 -7.01 4.14
N GLU A 90 4.76 -7.77 3.50
CA GLU A 90 4.72 -9.23 3.45
C GLU A 90 4.59 -9.68 1.99
N GLY A 91 5.22 -10.80 1.63
CA GLY A 91 5.26 -11.32 0.26
C GLY A 91 6.66 -11.53 -0.27
#